data_AF-A0A0M9EAP3-F1
#
_entry.id   AF-A0A0M9EAP3-F1
#
_cell.length_a   1.000
_cell.length_b   1.000
_cell.length_c   1.000
_cell.angle_alpha   90.00
_cell.angle_beta   90.00
_cell.angle_gamma   90.00
#
_symmetry.space_group_name_H-M   'P 1'
#
loop_
_entity.id
_entity.type
_entity.pdbx_description
1 polymer ?
#
loop_
_entity_poly.entity_id
_entity_poly.type
_entity_poly.pdbx_seq_one_letter_code
_entity_poly.pdbx_strand_id
1 'polypeptide(L)'
;MATKLTIIELVDNVLSELKRLNYSNNSICGFRAFYKRVIAFANEKEELYFSEQLGREFLQEKYNCTINYYQESMTKKFNAPIRKIRILGDYQLHGVIIRRIVKKPGYVKPPQFEKVLLAYERECEKNDYSKRGLRTRMQRLFFFIDVIYKIIFRSFYNIIVP
;
A
#
# COMPACT_ATOMS: atom_id res chain seq x y z
N MET A 1 -4.21 -23.22 1.54
CA MET A 1 -3.09 -22.73 0.73
C MET A 1 -3.65 -21.64 -0.17
N ALA A 2 -3.24 -20.38 0.00
CA ALA A 2 -3.76 -19.29 -0.82
C ALA A 2 -3.27 -19.49 -2.26
N THR A 3 -4.19 -19.73 -3.19
CA THR A 3 -3.92 -19.84 -4.62
C THR A 3 -3.23 -18.57 -5.10
N LYS A 4 -1.99 -18.71 -5.58
CA LYS A 4 -1.20 -17.58 -6.08
C LYS A 4 -1.82 -17.14 -7.40
N LEU A 5 -2.36 -15.92 -7.45
CA LEU A 5 -2.95 -15.34 -8.65
C LEU A 5 -1.88 -15.13 -9.71
N THR A 6 -2.19 -15.43 -10.97
CA THR A 6 -1.33 -15.04 -12.09
C THR A 6 -1.17 -13.52 -12.14
N ILE A 7 -0.11 -13.03 -12.79
CA ILE A 7 0.11 -11.59 -12.92
C ILE A 7 -1.08 -10.86 -13.56
N ILE A 8 -1.76 -11.50 -14.50
CA ILE A 8 -2.91 -10.93 -15.20
C ILE A 8 -4.09 -10.79 -14.23
N GLU A 9 -4.45 -11.87 -13.52
CA GLU A 9 -5.53 -11.87 -12.53
C GLU A 9 -5.24 -10.91 -11.37
N LEU A 10 -3.98 -10.84 -10.93
CA LEU A 10 -3.55 -9.92 -9.89
C LEU A 10 -3.75 -8.47 -10.32
N VAL A 11 -3.37 -8.13 -11.56
CA VAL A 11 -3.56 -6.78 -12.11
C VAL A 11 -5.05 -6.44 -12.22
N ASP A 12 -5.88 -7.37 -12.70
CA ASP A 12 -7.32 -7.13 -12.84
C ASP A 12 -8.00 -6.93 -11.48
N ASN A 13 -7.62 -7.72 -10.48
CA ASN A 13 -8.08 -7.55 -9.10
C ASN A 13 -7.63 -6.22 -8.50
N VAL A 14 -6.38 -5.82 -8.71
CA VAL A 14 -5.88 -4.51 -8.28
C VAL A 14 -6.64 -3.37 -8.94
N LEU A 15 -6.89 -3.44 -10.26
CA LEU A 15 -7.63 -2.40 -10.97
C LEU A 15 -9.09 -2.30 -10.49
N SER A 16 -9.72 -3.44 -10.20
CA SER A 16 -11.07 -3.51 -9.62
C SER A 16 -11.10 -2.94 -8.21
N GLU A 17 -10.11 -3.25 -7.39
CA GLU A 17 -9.97 -2.69 -6.04
C GLU A 17 -9.72 -1.17 -6.10
N LEU A 18 -8.90 -0.68 -7.03
CA LEU A 18 -8.70 0.77 -7.21
C LEU A 18 -10.00 1.50 -7.58
N LYS A 19 -10.87 0.87 -8.40
CA LYS A 19 -12.21 1.39 -8.70
C LYS A 19 -13.10 1.40 -7.46
N ARG A 20 -13.17 0.29 -6.72
CA ARG A 20 -13.90 0.21 -5.44
C ARG A 20 -13.40 1.26 -4.44
N LEU A 21 -12.11 1.59 -4.54
CA LEU A 21 -11.47 2.62 -3.78
C LEU A 21 -11.66 4.04 -4.37
N ASN A 22 -12.59 4.27 -5.29
CA ASN A 22 -12.93 5.59 -5.85
C ASN A 22 -11.69 6.38 -6.32
N TYR A 23 -10.68 5.70 -6.87
CA TYR A 23 -9.59 6.40 -7.56
C TYR A 23 -10.15 7.08 -8.81
N SER A 24 -9.60 8.25 -9.17
CA SER A 24 -10.03 8.95 -10.38
C SER A 24 -9.77 8.13 -11.63
N ASN A 25 -10.62 8.26 -12.64
CA ASN A 25 -10.45 7.57 -13.93
C ASN A 25 -9.07 7.83 -14.53
N ASN A 26 -8.56 9.07 -14.48
CA ASN A 26 -7.22 9.39 -14.95
C ASN A 26 -6.14 8.58 -14.21
N SER A 27 -6.28 8.42 -12.89
CA SER A 27 -5.36 7.60 -12.10
C SER A 27 -5.42 6.14 -12.53
N ILE A 28 -6.63 5.58 -12.66
CA ILE A 28 -6.86 4.19 -13.06
C ILE A 28 -6.27 3.92 -14.46
N CYS A 29 -6.44 4.84 -15.42
CA CYS A 29 -5.81 4.74 -16.74
C CYS A 29 -4.28 4.71 -16.62
N GLY A 30 -3.70 5.55 -15.77
CA GLY A 30 -2.26 5.55 -15.48
C GLY A 30 -1.77 4.27 -14.80
N PHE A 31 -2.61 3.60 -14.00
CA PHE A 31 -2.32 2.27 -13.46
C PHE A 31 -2.39 1.19 -14.54
N ARG A 32 -3.45 1.16 -15.34
CA ARG A 32 -3.64 0.20 -16.44
C ARG A 32 -2.48 0.25 -17.44
N ALA A 33 -2.09 1.44 -17.89
CA ALA A 33 -0.99 1.61 -18.83
C ALA A 33 0.36 1.16 -18.24
N PHE A 34 0.55 1.36 -16.93
CA PHE A 34 1.75 0.90 -16.24
C PHE A 34 1.78 -0.62 -16.11
N TYR A 35 0.67 -1.23 -15.67
CA TYR A 35 0.61 -2.68 -15.49
C TYR A 35 0.64 -3.46 -16.80
N LYS A 36 0.18 -2.89 -17.92
CA LYS A 36 0.40 -3.47 -19.24
C LYS A 36 1.90 -3.68 -19.54
N ARG A 37 2.75 -2.73 -19.14
CA ARG A 37 4.22 -2.86 -19.28
C ARG A 37 4.81 -3.88 -18.32
N VAL A 38 4.25 -4.01 -17.12
CA VAL A 38 4.66 -5.04 -16.15
C VAL A 38 4.32 -6.44 -16.66
N ILE A 39 3.12 -6.64 -17.21
CA ILE A 39 2.72 -7.92 -17.82
C ILE A 39 3.63 -8.27 -18.99
N ALA A 40 3.89 -7.31 -19.89
CA ALA A 40 4.80 -7.53 -21.01
C ALA A 40 6.20 -7.94 -20.54
N PHE A 41 6.73 -7.26 -19.53
CA PHE A 41 8.02 -7.59 -18.93
C PHE A 41 8.04 -8.97 -18.27
N ALA A 42 6.96 -9.34 -17.58
CA ALA A 42 6.83 -10.66 -16.97
C ALA A 42 6.82 -11.77 -18.04
N ASN A 43 6.08 -11.55 -19.14
CA ASN A 43 6.06 -12.48 -20.27
C ASN A 43 7.44 -12.59 -20.96
N GLU A 44 8.18 -11.48 -21.10
CA GLU A 44 9.55 -11.46 -21.63
C GLU A 44 10.51 -12.31 -20.76
N LYS A 45 10.24 -12.41 -19.45
CA LYS A 45 11.03 -13.20 -18.49
C LYS A 45 10.44 -14.60 -18.22
N GLU A 46 9.37 -14.97 -18.92
CA GLU A 46 8.62 -16.22 -18.72
C GLU A 46 8.08 -16.41 -17.28
N GLU A 47 7.80 -15.30 -16.60
CA GLU A 47 7.35 -15.27 -15.21
C GLU A 47 5.81 -15.16 -15.13
N LEU A 48 5.16 -16.22 -14.68
CA LEU A 48 3.69 -16.30 -14.59
C LEU A 48 3.12 -15.52 -13.39
N TYR A 49 3.90 -15.37 -12.33
CA TYR A 49 3.47 -14.82 -11.05
C TYR A 49 4.26 -13.57 -10.67
N PHE A 50 3.64 -12.66 -9.92
CA PHE A 50 4.36 -11.50 -9.43
C PHE A 50 5.27 -11.89 -8.27
N SER A 51 6.50 -11.39 -8.31
CA SER A 51 7.46 -11.48 -7.22
C SER A 51 8.06 -10.10 -6.96
N GLU A 52 8.50 -9.87 -5.72
CA GLU A 52 9.21 -8.63 -5.37
C GLU A 52 10.50 -8.46 -6.18
N GLN A 53 11.13 -9.58 -6.56
CA GLN A 53 12.32 -9.57 -7.42
C GLN A 53 11.98 -9.08 -8.83
N LEU A 54 10.93 -9.62 -9.47
CA LEU A 54 10.45 -9.17 -10.77
C LEU A 54 10.08 -7.68 -10.75
N GLY A 55 9.43 -7.22 -9.68
CA GLY A 55 9.10 -5.81 -9.50
C GLY A 55 10.34 -4.90 -9.40
N ARG A 56 11.41 -5.35 -8.73
CA ARG A 56 12.69 -4.63 -8.67
C ARG A 56 13.39 -4.60 -10.03
N GLU A 57 13.48 -5.73 -10.70
CA GLU A 57 14.10 -5.85 -12.03
C GLU A 57 13.39 -4.96 -13.05
N PHE A 58 12.05 -4.96 -13.05
CA PHE A 58 11.26 -4.07 -13.90
C PHE A 58 11.59 -2.59 -13.68
N LEU A 59 11.70 -2.17 -12.42
CA LEU A 59 12.04 -0.79 -12.07
C LEU A 59 13.48 -0.44 -12.45
N GLN A 60 14.40 -1.38 -12.31
CA GLN A 60 15.78 -1.21 -12.72
C GLN A 60 15.89 -1.10 -14.25
N GLU A 61 15.32 -2.03 -15.01
CA GLU A 61 15.45 -2.06 -16.47
C GLU A 61 14.68 -0.94 -17.17
N LYS A 62 13.44 -0.65 -16.77
CA LYS A 62 12.60 0.32 -17.50
C LYS A 62 12.73 1.75 -16.96
N TYR A 63 13.24 1.94 -15.75
CA TYR A 63 13.31 3.25 -15.10
C TYR A 63 14.70 3.61 -14.55
N ASN A 64 15.71 2.73 -14.67
CA ASN A 64 17.04 2.88 -14.07
C ASN A 64 16.96 3.15 -12.55
N CYS A 65 15.99 2.54 -11.88
CA CYS A 65 15.80 2.66 -10.45
C CYS A 65 16.55 1.53 -9.73
N THR A 66 17.75 1.82 -9.23
CA THR A 66 18.57 0.89 -8.43
C THR A 66 18.35 1.04 -6.92
N ILE A 67 17.47 1.96 -6.52
CA ILE A 67 17.24 2.30 -5.11
C ILE A 67 16.65 1.10 -4.38
N ASN A 68 17.33 0.67 -3.32
CA ASN A 68 16.69 -0.23 -2.37
C ASN A 68 15.72 0.58 -1.51
N TYR A 69 14.46 0.66 -1.94
CA TYR A 69 13.43 1.45 -1.27
C TYR A 69 13.04 0.93 0.14
N TYR A 70 13.65 -0.16 0.63
CA TYR A 70 13.58 -0.58 2.03
C TYR A 70 14.67 0.06 2.90
N GLN A 71 15.79 0.48 2.33
CA GLN A 71 16.96 1.00 3.04
C GLN A 71 17.21 2.48 2.76
N GLU A 72 16.82 2.96 1.58
CA GLU A 72 17.14 4.29 1.08
C GLU A 72 15.90 5.18 0.96
N SER A 73 16.10 6.49 1.13
CA SER A 73 15.03 7.47 0.93
C SER A 73 14.61 7.55 -0.53
N MET A 74 13.33 7.37 -0.82
CA MET A 74 12.81 7.44 -2.20
C MET A 74 12.98 8.84 -2.81
N THR A 75 13.70 8.92 -3.93
CA THR A 75 13.78 10.16 -4.73
C THR A 75 12.44 10.44 -5.40
N LYS A 76 12.04 11.73 -5.47
CA LYS A 76 10.73 12.16 -5.99
C LYS A 76 10.39 11.60 -7.38
N LYS A 77 11.41 11.38 -8.23
CA LYS A 77 11.29 10.83 -9.59
C LYS A 77 10.71 9.41 -9.62
N PHE A 78 11.04 8.56 -8.64
CA PHE A 78 10.68 7.14 -8.66
C PHE A 78 9.46 6.79 -7.79
N ASN A 79 8.94 7.76 -7.02
CA ASN A 79 7.82 7.55 -6.11
C ASN A 79 6.59 6.92 -6.77
N ALA A 80 6.21 7.37 -7.97
CA ALA A 80 5.01 6.86 -8.64
C ALA A 80 5.21 5.43 -9.19
N PRO A 81 6.26 5.11 -9.97
CA PRO A 81 6.55 3.74 -10.38
C PRO A 81 6.69 2.76 -9.21
N ILE A 82 7.49 3.11 -8.20
CA ILE A 82 7.70 2.27 -7.00
C ILE A 82 6.37 2.01 -6.31
N ARG A 83 5.53 3.04 -6.14
CA ARG A 83 4.22 2.86 -5.49
C ARG A 83 3.34 1.88 -6.26
N LYS A 84 3.32 1.93 -7.59
CA LYS A 84 2.49 1.04 -8.42
C LYS A 84 2.94 -0.41 -8.29
N ILE A 85 4.25 -0.67 -8.24
CA ILE A 85 4.81 -2.01 -7.97
C ILE A 85 4.45 -2.47 -6.55
N ARG A 86 4.62 -1.61 -5.54
CA ARG A 86 4.21 -1.96 -4.17
C ARG A 86 2.73 -2.28 -4.04
N ILE A 87 1.85 -1.61 -4.80
CA ILE A 87 0.41 -1.96 -4.80
C ILE A 87 0.18 -3.40 -5.24
N LEU A 88 0.92 -3.91 -6.24
CA LEU A 88 0.81 -5.30 -6.66
C LEU A 88 1.28 -6.25 -5.55
N GLY A 89 2.45 -5.98 -4.95
CA GLY A 89 2.98 -6.79 -3.84
C GLY A 89 2.07 -6.81 -2.62
N ASP A 90 1.66 -5.61 -2.15
CA ASP A 90 0.74 -5.44 -1.02
C ASP A 90 -0.57 -6.21 -1.24
N TYR A 91 -1.13 -6.12 -2.46
CA TYR A 91 -2.37 -6.80 -2.79
C TYR A 91 -2.20 -8.31 -2.92
N GLN A 92 -1.08 -8.78 -3.48
CA GLN A 92 -0.81 -10.22 -3.55
C GLN A 92 -0.66 -10.85 -2.16
N LEU A 93 -0.01 -10.14 -1.22
CA LEU A 93 0.24 -10.63 0.13
C LEU A 93 -0.97 -10.51 1.06
N HIS A 94 -1.73 -9.42 0.94
CA HIS A 94 -2.76 -9.06 1.94
C HIS A 94 -4.15 -8.86 1.34
N GLY A 95 -4.29 -8.90 0.02
CA GLY A 95 -5.54 -8.63 -0.69
C GLY A 95 -6.03 -7.19 -0.57
N VAL A 96 -5.27 -6.27 0.05
CA VAL A 96 -5.70 -4.89 0.35
C VAL A 96 -4.80 -3.86 -0.29
N ILE A 97 -5.39 -2.82 -0.88
CA ILE A 97 -4.65 -1.63 -1.32
C ILE A 97 -4.74 -0.57 -0.22
N ILE A 98 -3.59 -0.23 0.37
CA ILE A 98 -3.52 0.82 1.37
C ILE A 98 -3.51 2.19 0.66
N ARG A 99 -4.61 2.94 0.72
CA ARG A 99 -4.66 4.29 0.15
C ARG A 99 -3.64 5.22 0.82
N ARG A 100 -3.09 6.15 0.07
CA ARG A 100 -2.46 7.34 0.66
C ARG A 100 -3.58 8.13 1.34
N ILE A 101 -3.57 8.21 2.67
CA ILE A 101 -4.54 9.03 3.38
C ILE A 101 -4.27 10.49 3.01
N VAL A 102 -5.11 11.03 2.12
CA VAL A 102 -5.26 12.47 1.98
C VAL A 102 -5.92 12.91 3.27
N LYS A 103 -5.26 13.83 4.00
CA LYS A 103 -5.72 14.36 5.29
C LYS A 103 -7.23 14.64 5.23
N LYS A 104 -8.04 13.77 5.82
CA LYS A 104 -9.42 14.13 6.13
C LYS A 104 -9.40 14.88 7.47
N PRO A 105 -10.08 16.02 7.60
CA PRO A 105 -10.15 16.78 8.85
C PRO A 105 -10.92 16.06 9.99
N GLY A 106 -11.14 14.75 9.92
CA GLY A 106 -11.87 13.98 10.93
C GLY A 106 -11.55 12.50 10.86
N TYR A 107 -10.30 12.12 11.15
CA TYR A 107 -9.98 10.71 11.38
C TYR A 107 -10.79 10.21 12.58
N VAL A 108 -11.75 9.31 12.33
CA VAL A 108 -12.54 8.66 13.39
C VAL A 108 -11.70 7.53 13.94
N LYS A 109 -11.21 7.69 15.18
CA LYS A 109 -10.41 6.68 15.87
C LYS A 109 -11.30 5.46 16.15
N PRO A 110 -10.85 4.22 15.89
CA PRO A 110 -11.59 3.06 16.32
C PRO A 110 -11.66 3.06 17.86
N PRO A 111 -12.86 2.91 18.47
CA PRO A 111 -13.04 3.03 19.92
C PRO A 111 -12.09 2.10 20.72
N GLN A 112 -11.81 0.90 20.20
CA GLN A 112 -10.91 -0.06 20.84
C GLN A 112 -9.46 0.43 21.01
N PHE A 113 -9.00 1.40 20.21
CA PHE A 113 -7.65 1.96 20.30
C PHE A 113 -7.59 3.31 21.00
N GLU A 114 -8.72 3.89 21.41
CA GLU A 114 -8.79 5.23 21.98
C GLU A 114 -7.92 5.39 23.23
N LYS A 115 -8.00 4.44 24.17
CA LYS A 115 -7.19 4.47 25.41
C LYS A 115 -5.69 4.48 25.12
N VAL A 116 -5.24 3.67 24.17
CA VAL A 116 -3.82 3.57 23.78
C VAL A 116 -3.36 4.84 23.06
N LEU A 117 -4.21 5.38 22.18
CA LEU A 117 -3.94 6.62 21.45
C LEU A 117 -3.81 7.82 22.39
N LEU A 118 -4.69 7.94 23.38
CA LEU A 118 -4.63 9.00 24.40
C LEU A 118 -3.42 8.83 25.33
N ALA A 119 -3.06 7.60 25.68
CA ALA A 119 -1.85 7.35 26.46
C ALA A 119 -0.58 7.78 25.72
N TYR A 120 -0.49 7.46 24.42
CA TYR A 120 0.63 7.85 23.58
C TYR A 120 0.71 9.37 23.34
N GLU A 121 -0.43 10.04 23.19
CA GLU A 121 -0.49 11.49 23.06
C GLU A 121 0.03 12.18 24.32
N ARG A 122 -0.43 11.77 25.51
CA ARG A 122 0.06 12.28 26.79
C ARG A 122 1.55 12.03 27.01
N GLU A 123 2.04 10.85 26.63
CA GLU A 123 3.46 10.54 26.71
C GLU A 123 4.28 11.44 25.78
N CYS A 124 3.79 11.72 24.57
CA CYS A 124 4.47 12.63 23.67
C CYS A 124 4.48 14.08 24.16
N GLU A 125 3.44 14.52 24.86
CA GLU A 125 3.39 15.83 25.52
C GLU A 125 4.38 15.93 26.68
N LYS A 126 4.49 14.88 27.51
CA LYS A 126 5.47 14.81 28.60
C LYS A 126 6.93 14.87 28.13
N ASN A 127 7.20 14.37 26.93
CA ASN A 127 8.54 14.35 26.34
C ASN A 127 8.89 15.65 25.57
N ASP A 128 8.15 16.75 25.79
CA ASP A 128 8.36 18.07 25.18
C ASP A 128 8.46 18.06 23.64
N TYR A 129 7.79 17.11 22.98
CA TYR A 129 7.78 17.09 21.53
C TYR A 129 7.00 18.29 20.98
N SER A 130 7.61 18.97 20.00
CA SER A 130 6.90 20.03 19.28
C SER A 130 5.56 19.56 18.70
N LYS A 131 4.56 20.44 18.66
CA LYS A 131 3.23 20.16 18.08
C LYS A 131 3.32 19.59 16.65
N ARG A 132 4.32 20.00 15.87
CA ARG A 132 4.58 19.48 14.52
C ARG A 132 5.12 18.03 14.54
N GLY A 133 6.00 17.72 15.50
CA GLY A 133 6.52 16.36 15.73
C GLY A 133 5.42 15.40 16.18
N LEU A 134 4.63 15.81 17.17
CA LEU A 134 3.47 15.07 17.68
C LEU A 134 2.49 14.72 16.55
N ARG A 135 2.09 15.73 15.76
CA ARG A 135 1.19 15.54 14.62
C ARG A 135 1.68 14.49 13.62
N THR A 136 2.98 14.44 13.36
CA THR A 136 3.56 13.49 12.40
C THR A 136 3.61 12.07 12.97
N ARG A 137 3.92 11.93 14.28
CA ARG A 137 3.92 10.62 14.96
C ARG A 137 2.52 10.04 15.08
N MET A 138 1.55 10.84 15.52
CA MET A 138 0.14 10.43 15.60
C MET A 138 -0.40 9.98 14.25
N GLN A 139 -0.03 10.66 13.15
CA GLN A 139 -0.42 10.24 11.80
C GLN A 139 0.11 8.85 11.42
N ARG A 140 1.36 8.55 11.76
CA ARG A 140 1.94 7.23 11.50
C ARG A 140 1.25 6.16 12.33
N LEU A 141 0.91 6.46 13.58
CA LEU A 141 0.21 5.54 14.47
C LEU A 141 -1.22 5.26 13.99
N PHE A 142 -1.97 6.29 13.58
CA PHE A 142 -3.29 6.10 12.97
C PHE A 142 -3.21 5.25 11.71
N PHE A 143 -2.21 5.47 10.85
CA PHE A 143 -2.00 4.64 9.67
C PHE A 143 -1.75 3.17 10.02
N PHE A 144 -0.90 2.92 11.03
CA PHE A 144 -0.61 1.57 11.51
C PHE A 144 -1.88 0.87 12.02
N ILE A 145 -2.67 1.56 12.83
CA ILE A 145 -3.95 1.04 13.36
C ILE A 145 -4.94 0.76 12.22
N ASP A 146 -5.05 1.64 11.23
CA ASP A 146 -5.94 1.46 10.08
C ASP A 146 -5.57 0.20 9.26
N VAL A 147 -4.27 -0.04 9.10
CA VAL A 147 -3.75 -1.23 8.41
C VAL A 147 -4.08 -2.50 9.19
N ILE A 148 -3.78 -2.51 10.49
CA ILE A 148 -4.12 -3.63 11.37
C ILE A 148 -5.62 -3.92 11.33
N TYR A 149 -6.44 -2.88 11.48
CA TYR A 149 -7.88 -3.03 11.46
C TYR A 149 -8.38 -3.62 10.14
N LYS A 150 -7.90 -3.13 8.99
CA LYS A 150 -8.30 -3.66 7.67
C LYS A 150 -7.87 -5.11 7.45
N ILE A 151 -6.67 -5.49 7.89
CA ILE A 151 -6.16 -6.85 7.76
C ILE A 151 -6.94 -7.82 8.66
N ILE A 152 -7.14 -7.44 9.92
CA ILE A 152 -7.85 -8.27 10.90
C ILE A 152 -9.32 -8.41 10.50
N PHE A 153 -10.03 -7.31 10.22
CA PHE A 153 -11.47 -7.36 9.93
C PHE A 153 -11.80 -8.15 8.66
N ARG A 154 -10.91 -8.13 7.67
CA ARG A 154 -11.07 -8.93 6.44
C ARG A 154 -10.81 -10.43 6.68
N SER A 155 -9.88 -10.79 7.57
CA SER A 155 -9.73 -12.17 8.02
C SER A 155 -10.98 -12.67 8.74
N PHE A 156 -11.59 -11.83 9.58
CA PHE A 156 -12.85 -12.17 10.25
C PHE A 156 -14.06 -12.26 9.29
N TYR A 157 -14.16 -11.36 8.30
CA TYR A 157 -15.27 -11.38 7.33
C TYR A 157 -15.25 -12.64 6.45
N ASN A 158 -14.06 -13.09 6.02
CA ASN A 158 -13.89 -14.36 5.27
C ASN A 158 -14.10 -15.63 6.13
N ILE A 159 -14.16 -15.51 7.46
CA ILE A 159 -14.47 -16.62 8.38
C ILE A 159 -15.98 -16.69 8.67
N ILE A 160 -16.67 -15.55 8.64
CA ILE A 160 -18.09 -15.45 9.05
C ILE A 160 -19.06 -15.53 7.87
N VAL A 161 -18.63 -15.17 6.66
CA VAL A 161 -19.44 -15.33 5.44
C VAL A 161 -18.63 -16.17 4.43
N PRO A 162 -18.97 -17.47 4.28
CA PRO A 162 -18.31 -18.36 3.31
C PRO A 162 -18.60 -17.97 1.86
#